data_AF-A0A139KD50-F1
#
_entry.id   AF-A0A139KD50-F1
#
_cell.length_a   1.000
_cell.length_b   1.000
_cell.length_c   1.000
_cell.angle_alpha   90.00
_cell.angle_beta   90.00
_cell.angle_gamma   90.00
#
_symmetry.space_group_name_H-M   'P 1'
#
loop_
_entity.id
_entity.type
_entity.pdbx_description
1 polymer ?
#
loop_
_entity_poly.entity_id
_entity_poly.type
_entity_poly.pdbx_seq_one_letter_code
_entity_poly.pdbx_strand_id
1 'polypeptide(L)'
;MSKDITVIRDVLCGHAQGLSLKKIQEVTGVPKTSVKRIIDQAHATELSIEALLHQPDEAIIELMMPSRRACMNYIEPDWERVFLNYERPRNPPGLQVC
;
A
#
# COMPACT_ATOMS: atom_id res chain seq x y z
N MET A 1 -9.67 1.85 9.65
CA MET A 1 -10.43 0.92 8.80
C MET A 1 -9.43 0.09 8.02
N SER A 2 -9.00 -1.05 8.56
CA SER A 2 -8.46 -2.11 7.70
C SER A 2 -9.58 -2.43 6.73
N LYS A 3 -9.34 -2.32 5.41
CA LYS A 3 -10.22 -3.10 4.53
C LYS A 3 -9.78 -4.52 4.79
N ASP A 4 -10.64 -5.31 5.43
CA ASP A 4 -10.29 -6.68 5.77
C ASP A 4 -9.92 -7.41 4.48
N ILE A 5 -8.76 -8.04 4.48
CA ILE A 5 -8.24 -8.80 3.32
C ILE A 5 -9.26 -9.81 2.81
N THR A 6 -10.09 -10.33 3.71
CA THR A 6 -11.26 -11.17 3.41
C THR A 6 -12.20 -10.51 2.41
N VAL A 7 -12.52 -9.22 2.60
CA VAL A 7 -13.38 -8.45 1.69
C VAL A 7 -12.78 -8.35 0.29
N ILE A 8 -11.46 -8.13 0.21
CA ILE A 8 -10.76 -8.07 -1.08
C ILE A 8 -10.80 -9.44 -1.75
N ARG A 9 -10.49 -10.52 -1.02
CA ARG A 9 -10.54 -11.89 -1.55
C ARG A 9 -11.94 -12.27 -2.02
N ASP A 10 -12.98 -11.98 -1.26
CA ASP A 10 -14.36 -12.31 -1.62
C ASP A 10 -14.81 -11.59 -2.90
N VAL A 11 -14.43 -10.31 -3.04
CA VAL A 11 -14.70 -9.54 -4.26
C VAL A 11 -13.95 -10.12 -5.46
N LEU A 12 -12.66 -10.45 -5.31
CA LEU A 12 -11.86 -11.02 -6.39
C LEU A 12 -12.33 -12.43 -6.77
N CYS A 13 -12.69 -13.27 -5.81
CA CYS A 13 -13.29 -14.59 -6.04
C CYS A 13 -14.61 -14.48 -6.80
N GLY A 14 -15.50 -13.58 -6.39
CA GLY A 14 -16.76 -13.35 -7.10
C GLY A 14 -16.53 -12.88 -8.53
N HIS A 15 -15.53 -12.03 -8.75
CA HIS A 15 -15.16 -11.59 -10.10
C HIS A 15 -14.57 -12.72 -10.95
N ALA A 16 -13.67 -13.54 -10.40
CA ALA A 16 -13.10 -14.71 -11.06
C ALA A 16 -14.15 -15.75 -11.46
N GLN A 17 -15.25 -15.86 -10.70
CA GLN A 17 -16.41 -16.68 -11.02
C GLN A 17 -17.31 -16.09 -12.12
N GLY A 18 -16.98 -14.91 -12.66
CA GLY A 18 -17.78 -14.23 -13.69
C GLY A 18 -19.03 -13.53 -13.15
N LEU A 19 -19.12 -13.27 -11.84
CA LEU A 19 -20.28 -12.60 -11.27
C LEU A 19 -20.30 -11.11 -11.66
N SER A 20 -21.51 -10.59 -11.88
CA SER A 20 -21.70 -9.16 -12.10
C SER A 20 -21.40 -8.34 -10.84
N LEU A 21 -21.01 -7.08 -10.99
CA LEU A 21 -20.76 -6.16 -9.87
C LEU A 21 -21.93 -6.08 -8.87
N LYS A 22 -23.17 -6.13 -9.38
CA LYS A 22 -24.37 -6.11 -8.55
C LYS A 22 -24.48 -7.40 -7.73
N LYS A 23 -24.19 -8.56 -8.34
CA LYS A 23 -24.24 -9.84 -7.64
C LYS A 23 -23.15 -9.96 -6.58
N ILE A 24 -21.94 -9.46 -6.86
CA ILE A 24 -20.86 -9.42 -5.88
C ILE A 24 -21.24 -8.52 -4.69
N GLN A 25 -21.84 -7.35 -4.95
CA GLN A 25 -22.37 -6.49 -3.88
C GLN A 25 -23.40 -7.24 -3.00
N GLU A 26 -24.35 -7.95 -3.61
CA GLU A 26 -25.38 -8.70 -2.88
C GLU A 26 -24.79 -9.79 -1.98
N VAL A 27 -23.73 -10.48 -2.44
CA VAL A 27 -23.10 -11.59 -1.70
C VAL A 27 -22.15 -11.10 -0.61
N THR A 28 -21.36 -10.08 -0.90
CA THR A 28 -20.30 -9.58 0.00
C THR A 28 -20.74 -8.44 0.91
N GLY A 29 -21.88 -7.80 0.61
CA GLY A 29 -22.33 -6.57 1.28
C GLY A 29 -21.52 -5.32 0.90
N VAL A 30 -20.50 -5.45 0.05
CA VAL A 30 -19.62 -4.35 -0.34
C VAL A 30 -20.33 -3.43 -1.34
N PRO A 31 -20.32 -2.10 -1.14
CA PRO A 31 -20.93 -1.18 -2.10
C PRO A 31 -20.37 -1.37 -3.52
N LYS A 32 -21.24 -1.30 -4.54
CA LYS A 32 -20.88 -1.52 -5.95
C LYS A 32 -19.67 -0.69 -6.41
N THR A 33 -19.57 0.55 -5.94
CA THR A 33 -18.44 1.46 -6.23
C THR A 33 -17.12 0.94 -5.66
N SER A 34 -17.17 0.35 -4.47
CA SER A 34 -16.00 -0.27 -3.83
C SER A 34 -15.62 -1.58 -4.51
N VAL A 35 -16.59 -2.42 -4.88
CA VAL A 35 -16.36 -3.63 -5.70
C VAL A 35 -15.63 -3.27 -7.00
N LYS A 36 -16.17 -2.29 -7.74
CA LYS A 36 -15.54 -1.81 -8.98
C LYS A 36 -14.12 -1.31 -8.74
N ARG A 37 -13.90 -0.50 -7.71
CA ARG A 37 -12.57 0.03 -7.38
C ARG A 37 -11.56 -1.09 -7.06
N ILE A 38 -11.97 -2.13 -6.34
CA ILE A 38 -11.10 -3.28 -6.01
C ILE A 38 -10.71 -4.03 -7.29
N ILE A 39 -11.67 -4.29 -8.19
CA ILE A 39 -11.41 -4.97 -9.46
C ILE A 39 -10.52 -4.11 -10.38
N ASP A 40 -10.83 -2.81 -10.51
CA ASP A 40 -10.02 -1.87 -11.30
C ASP A 40 -8.58 -1.80 -10.75
N GLN A 41 -8.39 -1.81 -9.42
CA GLN A 41 -7.06 -1.86 -8.79
C GLN A 41 -6.34 -3.18 -9.08
N ALA A 42 -7.06 -4.30 -9.06
CA ALA A 42 -6.49 -5.61 -9.39
C ALA A 42 -5.99 -5.67 -10.85
N HIS A 43 -6.76 -5.11 -11.79
CA HIS A 43 -6.34 -4.98 -13.19
C HIS A 43 -5.18 -4.00 -13.40
N ALA A 44 -4.97 -3.06 -12.49
CA ALA A 44 -3.81 -2.17 -12.54
C ALA A 44 -2.51 -2.86 -12.10
N THR A 45 -2.60 -4.07 -11.52
CA THR A 45 -1.41 -4.89 -11.26
C THR A 45 -0.98 -5.66 -12.49
N GLU A 46 0.29 -6.04 -12.57
CA GLU A 46 0.83 -6.88 -13.65
C GLU A 46 0.40 -8.36 -13.55
N LEU A 47 -0.47 -8.69 -12.59
CA LEU A 47 -0.90 -10.05 -12.28
C LEU A 47 -2.33 -10.30 -12.76
N SER A 48 -2.63 -11.53 -13.16
CA SER A 48 -4.02 -11.96 -13.40
C SER A 48 -4.79 -12.07 -12.08
N ILE A 49 -6.13 -12.02 -12.14
CA ILE A 49 -6.99 -12.15 -10.96
C ILE A 49 -6.73 -13.50 -10.26
N GLU A 50 -6.54 -14.57 -11.02
CA GLU A 50 -6.25 -15.91 -10.49
C GLU A 50 -4.89 -15.94 -9.79
N ALA A 51 -3.86 -15.32 -10.39
CA ALA A 51 -2.54 -15.20 -9.79
C ALA A 51 -2.59 -14.39 -8.47
N LEU A 52 -3.39 -13.33 -8.41
CA LEU A 52 -3.61 -12.55 -7.19
C LEU A 52 -4.26 -13.39 -6.08
N LEU A 53 -5.22 -14.25 -6.40
CA LEU A 53 -5.90 -15.10 -5.40
C LEU A 53 -4.96 -16.13 -4.74
N HIS A 54 -3.88 -16.51 -5.42
CA HIS A 54 -2.86 -17.42 -4.90
C HIS A 54 -1.78 -16.74 -4.06
N GLN A 55 -1.72 -15.40 -4.03
CA GLN A 55 -0.76 -14.67 -3.22
C GLN A 55 -1.10 -14.78 -1.71
N PRO A 56 -0.08 -14.70 -0.83
CA PRO A 56 -0.31 -14.57 0.61
C PRO A 56 -1.00 -13.23 0.93
N ASP A 57 -1.68 -13.17 2.07
CA ASP A 57 -2.47 -12.00 2.48
C ASP A 57 -1.64 -10.73 2.54
N GLU A 58 -0.41 -10.81 3.05
CA GLU A 58 0.49 -9.67 3.18
C GLU A 58 0.83 -9.06 1.81
N ALA A 59 1.10 -9.90 0.81
CA ALA A 59 1.41 -9.44 -0.54
C ALA A 59 0.21 -8.78 -1.22
N ILE A 60 -1.00 -9.35 -1.05
CA ILE A 60 -2.23 -8.75 -1.59
C ILE A 60 -2.51 -7.40 -0.92
N ILE A 61 -2.29 -7.30 0.40
CA ILE A 61 -2.43 -6.04 1.15
C ILE A 61 -1.49 -4.97 0.57
N GLU A 62 -0.21 -5.28 0.36
CA GLU A 62 0.74 -4.32 -0.21
C GLU A 62 0.37 -3.89 -1.63
N LEU A 63 -0.09 -4.82 -2.48
CA LEU A 63 -0.46 -4.54 -3.87
C LEU A 63 -1.77 -3.76 -3.99
N MET A 64 -2.80 -4.12 -3.21
CA MET A 64 -4.15 -3.54 -3.28
C MET A 64 -4.33 -2.32 -2.38
N MET A 65 -3.49 -2.19 -1.35
CA MET A 65 -3.50 -1.09 -0.38
C MET A 65 -2.08 -0.59 -0.13
N PRO A 66 -1.39 -0.10 -1.18
CA PRO A 66 -0.04 0.41 -1.04
C PRO A 66 0.01 1.51 0.01
N SER A 67 1.05 1.50 0.83
CA SER A 67 1.25 2.54 1.83
C SER A 67 1.29 3.90 1.16
N ARG A 68 0.85 4.96 1.87
CA ARG A 68 0.92 6.33 1.35
C ARG A 68 2.35 6.70 0.88
N ARG A 69 3.37 6.15 1.52
CA ARG A 69 4.79 6.31 1.12
C ARG A 69 5.05 5.71 -0.25
N ALA A 70 4.60 4.48 -0.49
CA ALA A 70 4.72 3.81 -1.78
C ALA A 70 3.98 4.55 -2.90
N CYS A 71 2.77 5.07 -2.63
CA CYS A 71 2.03 5.86 -3.62
C CYS A 71 2.70 7.19 -3.98
N MET A 72 3.44 7.80 -3.04
CA MET A 72 4.06 9.11 -3.22
C MET A 72 5.53 9.03 -3.68
N ASN A 73 6.05 7.83 -3.96
CA ASN A 73 7.48 7.59 -4.18
C ASN A 73 8.36 8.26 -3.11
N TYR A 74 7.88 8.26 -1.86
CA TYR A 74 8.58 8.91 -0.77
C TYR A 74 9.83 8.11 -0.43
N ILE A 75 10.99 8.69 -0.71
CA ILE A 75 12.30 8.19 -0.30
C ILE A 75 12.63 8.87 1.02
N GLU A 76 12.88 8.09 2.07
CA GLU A 76 13.37 8.67 3.33
C GLU A 76 14.68 9.42 3.06
N PRO A 77 14.79 10.70 3.43
CA PRO A 77 16.03 11.42 3.26
C PRO A 77 17.11 10.77 4.14
N ASP A 78 18.34 10.81 3.65
CA ASP A 78 19.50 10.41 4.43
C ASP A 78 19.68 11.40 5.60
N TRP A 79 19.12 11.02 6.75
CA TRP A 79 19.11 11.86 7.95
C TRP A 79 20.50 12.10 8.51
N GLU A 80 21.45 11.18 8.29
CA GLU A 80 22.85 11.37 8.67
C GLU A 80 23.48 12.48 7.83
N ARG A 81 23.28 12.43 6.51
CA ARG A 81 23.74 13.49 5.62
C ARG A 81 23.06 14.83 5.88
N VAL A 82 21.76 14.83 6.18
CA VAL A 82 21.05 16.04 6.60
C VAL A 82 21.67 16.58 7.90
N PHE A 83 21.87 15.73 8.91
CA PHE A 83 22.48 16.12 10.17
C PHE A 83 23.88 16.72 9.97
N LEU A 84 24.75 16.08 9.18
CA LEU A 84 26.10 16.57 8.88
C LEU A 84 26.11 17.91 8.14
N ASN A 85 25.14 18.16 7.24
CA ASN A 85 25.00 19.44 6.55
C ASN A 85 24.51 20.57 7.48
N TYR A 86 23.81 20.24 8.56
CA TYR A 86 23.29 21.20 9.54
C TYR A 86 24.08 21.23 10.86
N GLU A 87 25.09 20.37 11.02
CA GLU A 87 26.06 20.53 12.10
C GLU A 87 26.76 21.87 11.92
N ARG A 88 26.40 22.83 12.77
CA ARG A 88 27.14 24.09 12.89
C ARG A 88 28.61 23.74 13.11
N PRO A 89 29.56 24.43 12.45
CA PRO A 89 30.97 24.25 12.76
C PRO A 89 31.15 24.45 14.27
N ARG A 90 31.43 23.35 14.98
CA ARG A 90 31.79 23.41 16.38
C ARG A 90 33.18 24.05 16.39
N ASN A 91 33.24 25.36 16.66
CA ASN A 91 34.52 25.94 17.06
C ASN A 91 34.97 25.14 18.29
N PRO A 92 36.13 24.47 18.24
CA PRO A 92 36.63 23.79 19.42
C PRO A 92 36.70 24.87 20.52
N PRO A 93 36.14 24.62 21.71
CA PRO A 93 36.32 25.55 22.81
C PRO A 93 37.83 25.66 23.01
N GLY A 94 38.37 26.85 22.73
CA GLY A 94 39.77 27.12 22.98
C GLY A 94 40.00 26.90 24.46
N LEU A 95 40.63 25.78 24.81
CA LEU A 95 41.13 25.52 26.15
C LEU A 95 42.18 26.60 26.41
N GLN A 96 41.77 27.70 27.06
CA GLN A 96 42.73 28.58 27.70
C GLN A 96 43.29 27.82 28.88
N VAL A 97 44.51 27.32 28.71
CA VAL A 97 45.32 26.81 29.80
C VAL A 97 45.69 28.04 30.65
N CYS A 98 45.16 28.11 31.88
CA CYS A 98 45.59 29.07 32.89
C CYS A 98 46.97 28.70 33.44
#